data_AF-A0A7X9E9N4-F1
#
_entry.id   AF-A0A7X9E9N4-F1
#
_cell.length_a   1.000
_cell.length_b   1.000
_cell.length_c   1.000
_cell.angle_alpha   90.00
_cell.angle_beta   90.00
_cell.angle_gamma   90.00
#
_symmetry.space_group_name_H-M   'P 1'
#
loop_
_entity.id
_entity.type
_entity.pdbx_description
1 polymer ?
#
loop_
_entity_poly.entity_id
_entity_poly.type
_entity_poly.pdbx_seq_one_letter_code
_entity_poly.pdbx_strand_id
1 'polypeptide(L)'
;KEAQTALLVGSIFENEKSLIYYNNLGIGRLIYQLPTTLCKLFLNEVFKDNSLERLDTETIHTINKFFENSLNVSETARQLYVHRNTLVYRLDKIQKMTGLDLRMFDDALIFKFSMMVKKYLDKMQKNM
;
A
#
# COMPACT_ATOMS: atom_id res chain seq x y z
N LYS A 1 -2.69 15.43 -23.22
CA LYS A 1 -1.92 15.40 -21.94
C LYS A 1 -2.60 14.54 -20.89
N GLU A 2 -3.87 14.80 -20.54
CA GLU A 2 -4.59 14.06 -19.49
C GLU A 2 -4.75 12.56 -19.77
N ALA A 3 -5.06 12.17 -21.02
CA ALA A 3 -5.17 10.75 -21.42
C ALA A 3 -3.86 9.96 -21.24
N GLN A 4 -2.71 10.56 -21.54
CA GLN A 4 -1.39 9.94 -21.34
C GLN A 4 -1.10 9.76 -19.85
N THR A 5 -1.38 10.77 -19.02
CA THR A 5 -1.23 10.66 -17.57
C THR A 5 -2.14 9.59 -16.98
N ALA A 6 -3.39 9.47 -17.46
CA ALA A 6 -4.31 8.43 -17.00
C ALA A 6 -3.80 7.02 -17.33
N LEU A 7 -3.27 6.80 -18.54
CA LEU A 7 -2.66 5.52 -18.90
C LEU A 7 -1.42 5.20 -18.05
N LEU A 8 -0.53 6.19 -17.83
CA LEU A 8 0.68 6.02 -17.02
C LEU A 8 0.36 5.71 -15.56
N VAL A 9 -0.41 6.57 -14.89
CA VAL A 9 -0.80 6.40 -13.48
C VAL A 9 -1.62 5.12 -13.30
N GLY A 10 -2.54 4.86 -14.24
CA GLY A 10 -3.31 3.64 -14.28
C GLY A 10 -2.45 2.37 -14.32
N SER A 11 -1.45 2.33 -15.21
CA SER A 11 -0.52 1.19 -15.31
C SER A 11 0.34 0.97 -14.05
N ILE A 12 0.47 1.98 -13.19
CA ILE A 12 1.22 1.89 -11.94
C ILE A 12 0.33 1.37 -10.83
N PHE A 13 -0.89 1.90 -10.69
CA PHE A 13 -1.71 1.65 -9.50
C PHE A 13 -2.86 0.65 -9.72
N GLU A 14 -3.37 0.51 -10.94
CA GLU A 14 -4.54 -0.34 -11.26
C GLU A 14 -4.17 -1.37 -12.33
N ASN A 15 -3.62 -2.51 -11.91
CA ASN A 15 -3.12 -3.55 -12.84
C ASN A 15 -4.21 -4.33 -13.60
N GLU A 16 -5.51 -4.08 -13.36
CA GLU A 16 -6.60 -4.93 -13.87
C GLU A 16 -7.83 -4.18 -14.43
N LYS A 17 -7.81 -2.84 -14.52
CA LYS A 17 -8.96 -2.08 -15.06
C LYS A 17 -8.72 -1.65 -16.51
N SER A 18 -9.58 -2.13 -17.41
CA SER A 18 -9.58 -1.84 -18.85
C SER A 18 -9.88 -0.37 -19.20
N LEU A 19 -10.47 0.40 -18.26
CA LEU A 19 -10.83 1.81 -18.44
C LEU A 19 -10.50 2.59 -17.16
N ILE A 20 -9.63 3.58 -17.29
CA ILE A 20 -9.15 4.40 -16.16
C ILE A 20 -9.47 5.87 -16.46
N TYR A 21 -10.45 6.40 -15.74
CA TYR A 21 -10.83 7.80 -15.85
C TYR A 21 -9.80 8.67 -15.12
N TYR A 22 -9.35 9.74 -15.77
CA TYR A 22 -8.38 10.70 -15.22
C TYR A 22 -8.80 11.24 -13.83
N ASN A 23 -10.10 11.46 -13.63
CA ASN A 23 -10.66 11.95 -12.36
C ASN A 23 -10.75 10.86 -11.27
N ASN A 24 -10.62 9.58 -11.62
CA ASN A 24 -10.65 8.45 -10.69
C ASN A 24 -9.25 7.95 -10.29
N LEU A 25 -8.18 8.59 -10.78
CA LEU A 25 -6.80 8.26 -10.40
C LEU A 25 -6.51 8.54 -8.92
N GLY A 26 -7.34 9.39 -8.29
CA GLY A 26 -7.29 9.71 -6.86
C GLY A 26 -5.88 10.07 -6.39
N ILE A 27 -5.49 9.46 -5.26
CA ILE A 27 -4.18 9.67 -4.62
C ILE A 27 -3.00 9.25 -5.53
N GLY A 28 -3.19 8.30 -6.46
CA GLY A 28 -2.14 7.87 -7.38
C GLY A 28 -1.65 8.97 -8.31
N ARG A 29 -2.54 9.89 -8.72
CA ARG A 29 -2.16 11.07 -9.52
C ARG A 29 -1.24 12.00 -8.73
N LEU A 30 -1.54 12.22 -7.45
CA LEU A 30 -0.71 13.06 -6.59
C LEU A 30 0.69 12.46 -6.44
N ILE A 31 0.77 11.15 -6.16
CA ILE A 31 2.06 10.44 -6.03
C ILE A 31 2.91 10.58 -7.30
N TYR A 32 2.30 10.43 -8.49
CA TYR A 32 3.03 10.54 -9.76
C TYR A 32 3.63 11.94 -10.00
N GLN A 33 3.03 12.98 -9.41
CA GLN A 33 3.53 14.36 -9.51
C GLN A 33 4.64 14.68 -8.49
N LEU A 34 4.84 13.83 -7.49
CA LEU A 34 5.87 14.04 -6.48
C LEU A 34 7.25 13.68 -7.03
N PRO A 35 8.30 14.47 -6.73
CA PRO A 35 9.67 14.11 -7.04
C PRO A 35 10.04 12.77 -6.39
N THR A 36 10.71 11.89 -7.14
CA THR A 36 11.13 10.57 -6.64
C THR A 36 12.03 10.66 -5.40
N THR A 37 12.83 11.73 -5.27
CA THR A 37 13.63 12.02 -4.07
C THR A 37 12.75 12.22 -2.84
N LEU A 38 11.66 12.97 -2.96
CA LEU A 38 10.73 13.20 -1.84
C LEU A 38 10.01 11.90 -1.45
N CYS A 39 9.60 11.11 -2.44
CA CYS A 39 9.03 9.78 -2.21
C CYS A 39 9.98 8.86 -1.43
N LYS A 40 11.28 8.85 -1.77
CA LYS A 40 12.30 8.08 -1.05
C LYS A 40 12.51 8.58 0.37
N LEU A 41 12.56 9.90 0.58
CA LEU A 41 12.67 10.51 1.91
C LEU A 41 11.49 10.11 2.79
N PHE A 42 10.26 10.25 2.28
CA PHE A 42 9.05 9.86 2.98
C PHE A 42 9.07 8.37 3.40
N LEU A 43 9.46 7.45 2.50
CA LEU A 43 9.55 6.03 2.86
C LEU A 43 10.60 5.76 3.94
N ASN A 44 11.73 6.46 3.92
CA ASN A 44 12.78 6.32 4.93
C ASN A 44 12.36 6.87 6.29
N GLU A 45 11.52 7.92 6.33
CA GLU A 45 10.96 8.48 7.56
C GLU A 45 9.94 7.54 8.20
N VAL A 46 9.03 6.97 7.39
CA VAL A 46 7.98 6.07 7.86
C VAL A 46 8.55 4.70 8.24
N PHE A 47 9.41 4.11 7.39
CA PHE A 47 9.95 2.77 7.57
C PHE A 47 11.45 2.82 7.78
N LYS A 48 11.84 3.20 9.01
CA LYS A 48 13.24 3.12 9.45
C LYS A 48 13.76 1.69 9.24
N ASP A 49 15.03 1.58 8.84
CA ASP A 49 15.73 0.31 8.57
C ASP A 49 15.17 -0.58 7.45
N ASN A 50 14.45 0.02 6.49
CA ASN A 50 13.85 -0.69 5.35
C ASN A 50 12.88 -1.79 5.77
N SER A 51 12.14 -1.60 6.87
CA SER A 51 11.19 -2.60 7.39
C SER A 51 10.12 -3.02 6.38
N LEU A 52 9.75 -2.12 5.46
CA LEU A 52 8.84 -2.39 4.35
C LEU A 52 9.37 -3.49 3.40
N GLU A 53 10.68 -3.62 3.23
CA GLU A 53 11.28 -4.65 2.36
C GLU A 53 11.35 -6.03 3.01
N ARG A 54 11.18 -6.08 4.34
CA ARG A 54 11.21 -7.33 5.12
C ARG A 54 9.84 -8.01 5.20
N LEU A 55 8.80 -7.39 4.63
CA LEU A 55 7.46 -7.96 4.61
C LEU A 55 7.39 -9.09 3.59
N ASP A 56 7.17 -10.30 4.09
CA ASP A 56 6.95 -11.47 3.24
C ASP A 56 5.59 -11.43 2.53
N THR A 57 5.44 -12.29 1.52
CA THR A 57 4.24 -12.37 0.68
C THR A 57 2.97 -12.64 1.50
N GLU A 58 3.06 -13.47 2.56
CA GLU A 58 1.91 -13.80 3.41
C GLU A 58 1.46 -12.60 4.24
N THR A 59 2.41 -11.82 4.75
CA THR A 59 2.16 -10.59 5.50
C THR A 59 1.52 -9.55 4.61
N ILE A 60 2.05 -9.34 3.39
CA ILE A 60 1.45 -8.45 2.40
C ILE A 60 0.03 -8.91 2.02
N HIS A 61 -0.18 -10.22 1.82
CA HIS A 61 -1.52 -10.76 1.55
C HIS A 61 -2.50 -10.48 2.69
N THR A 62 -2.07 -10.69 3.94
CA THR A 62 -2.88 -10.40 5.13
C THR A 62 -3.27 -8.92 5.19
N ILE A 63 -2.32 -8.01 4.94
CA ILE A 63 -2.55 -6.56 4.95
C ILE A 63 -3.52 -6.14 3.85
N ASN A 64 -3.32 -6.62 2.62
CA ASN A 64 -4.23 -6.34 1.51
C ASN A 64 -5.65 -6.79 1.84
N LYS A 65 -5.81 -8.00 2.40
CA LYS A 65 -7.12 -8.51 2.78
C LYS A 65 -7.76 -7.71 3.90
N PHE A 66 -6.94 -7.21 4.82
CA PHE A 66 -7.40 -6.31 5.87
C PHE A 66 -7.91 -4.98 5.32
N PHE A 67 -7.21 -4.40 4.34
CA PHE A 67 -7.66 -3.18 3.66
C PHE A 67 -8.92 -3.39 2.80
N GLU A 68 -9.04 -4.52 2.10
CA GLU A 68 -10.24 -4.88 1.33
C GLU A 68 -11.48 -4.96 2.22
N ASN A 69 -11.32 -5.43 3.45
CA ASN A 69 -12.38 -5.51 4.46
C ASN A 69 -12.50 -4.24 5.32
N SER A 70 -11.96 -3.11 4.86
CA SER A 70 -12.05 -1.82 5.58
C SER A 70 -11.60 -1.90 7.04
N LEU A 71 -10.48 -2.60 7.29
CA LEU A 71 -9.87 -2.81 8.61
C LEU A 71 -10.73 -3.64 9.57
N ASN A 72 -11.74 -4.36 9.06
CA ASN A 72 -12.57 -5.22 9.90
C ASN A 72 -11.87 -6.55 10.19
N VAL A 73 -11.46 -6.73 11.46
CA VAL A 73 -10.75 -7.93 11.92
C VAL A 73 -11.59 -9.20 11.75
N SER A 74 -12.89 -9.16 12.04
CA SER A 74 -13.76 -10.34 11.97
C SER A 74 -13.98 -10.80 10.52
N GLU A 75 -14.26 -9.86 9.62
CA GLU A 75 -14.45 -10.16 8.19
C GLU A 75 -13.16 -10.66 7.55
N THR A 76 -12.03 -10.05 7.90
CA THR A 76 -10.72 -10.44 7.37
C THR A 76 -10.30 -11.81 7.85
N ALA A 77 -10.50 -12.13 9.13
CA ALA A 77 -10.18 -13.44 9.68
C ALA A 77 -10.99 -14.54 8.96
N ARG A 78 -12.28 -14.29 8.71
CA ARG A 78 -13.14 -15.21 7.96
C ARG A 78 -12.65 -15.42 6.53
N GLN A 79 -12.30 -14.34 5.82
CA GLN A 79 -11.85 -14.44 4.43
C GLN A 79 -10.45 -15.07 4.29
N LEU A 80 -9.59 -14.93 5.29
CA LEU A 80 -8.29 -15.58 5.36
C LEU A 80 -8.38 -17.02 5.89
N TYR A 81 -9.57 -17.50 6.27
CA TYR A 81 -9.78 -18.82 6.90
C TYR A 81 -8.92 -19.03 8.15
N VAL A 82 -8.72 -17.98 8.95
CA VAL A 82 -7.99 -18.02 10.22
C VAL A 82 -8.87 -17.61 11.38
N HIS A 83 -8.49 -18.00 12.60
CA HIS A 83 -9.15 -17.50 13.79
C HIS A 83 -8.85 -16.00 14.01
N ARG A 84 -9.80 -15.28 14.61
CA ARG A 84 -9.66 -13.83 14.92
C ARG A 84 -8.36 -13.53 15.69
N ASN A 85 -8.04 -14.34 16.70
CA ASN A 85 -6.81 -14.15 17.49
C ASN A 85 -5.54 -14.36 16.67
N THR A 86 -5.56 -15.27 15.70
CA THR A 86 -4.44 -15.48 14.78
C THR A 86 -4.24 -14.24 13.91
N LEU A 87 -5.31 -13.62 13.43
CA LEU A 87 -5.20 -12.35 12.69
C LEU A 87 -4.69 -11.22 13.58
N VAL A 88 -5.19 -11.08 14.83
CA VAL A 88 -4.69 -10.09 15.78
C VAL A 88 -3.18 -10.26 16.01
N TYR A 89 -2.72 -11.49 16.21
CA TYR A 89 -1.28 -11.79 16.34
C TYR A 89 -0.48 -11.37 15.10
N ARG A 90 -0.99 -11.62 13.89
CA ARG A 90 -0.36 -11.16 12.63
C ARG A 90 -0.29 -9.64 12.58
N LEU A 91 -1.35 -8.94 12.97
CA LEU A 91 -1.39 -7.47 13.02
C LEU A 91 -0.41 -6.91 14.05
N ASP A 92 -0.29 -7.54 15.22
CA ASP A 92 0.70 -7.14 16.23
C ASP A 92 2.14 -7.37 15.74
N LYS A 93 2.39 -8.46 14.99
CA LYS A 93 3.68 -8.70 14.35
C LYS A 93 3.99 -7.61 13.32
N ILE A 94 3.01 -7.23 12.50
CA ILE A 94 3.14 -6.12 11.54
C ILE A 94 3.50 -4.83 12.27
N GLN A 95 2.75 -4.46 13.31
CA GLN A 95 3.02 -3.26 14.11
C GLN A 95 4.43 -3.26 14.71
N LYS A 96 4.91 -4.39 15.22
CA LYS A 96 6.29 -4.50 15.73
C LYS A 96 7.34 -4.32 14.65
N MET A 97 7.07 -4.77 13.43
CA MET A 97 8.00 -4.65 12.31
C MET A 97 8.01 -3.25 11.71
N THR A 98 6.84 -2.62 11.60
CA THR A 98 6.64 -1.39 10.83
C THR A 98 6.54 -0.14 11.70
N GLY A 99 6.23 -0.30 12.99
CA GLY A 99 5.86 0.78 13.90
C GLY A 99 4.42 1.28 13.74
N LEU A 100 3.64 0.71 12.82
CA LEU A 100 2.30 1.18 12.46
C LEU A 100 1.22 0.17 12.88
N ASP A 101 0.25 0.62 13.67
CA ASP A 101 -0.92 -0.20 14.01
C ASP A 101 -2.00 -0.06 12.94
N LEU A 102 -2.09 -1.04 12.05
CA LEU A 102 -3.06 -1.00 10.94
C LEU A 102 -4.53 -1.00 11.39
N ARG A 103 -4.83 -1.26 12.66
CA ARG A 103 -6.19 -1.13 13.20
C ARG A 103 -6.57 0.33 13.44
N MET A 104 -5.58 1.21 13.56
CA MET A 104 -5.76 2.66 13.63
C MET A 104 -5.83 3.23 12.22
N PHE A 105 -6.86 4.04 11.95
CA PHE A 105 -7.11 4.56 10.61
C PHE A 105 -5.94 5.39 10.06
N ASP A 106 -5.34 6.25 10.88
CA ASP A 106 -4.23 7.12 10.44
C ASP A 106 -2.98 6.31 10.06
N ASP A 107 -2.61 5.34 10.88
CA ASP A 107 -1.50 4.42 10.60
C ASP A 107 -1.77 3.54 9.37
N ALA A 108 -2.99 3.04 9.23
CA ALA A 108 -3.44 2.30 8.06
C ALA A 108 -3.34 3.13 6.77
N LEU A 109 -3.73 4.41 6.83
CA LEU A 109 -3.63 5.34 5.71
C LEU A 109 -2.18 5.60 5.33
N ILE A 110 -1.31 5.87 6.32
CA ILE A 110 0.13 6.04 6.11
C ILE A 110 0.70 4.80 5.44
N PHE A 111 0.41 3.60 5.96
CA PHE A 111 0.91 2.35 5.40
C PHE A 111 0.46 2.15 3.96
N LYS A 112 -0.84 2.33 3.68
CA LYS A 112 -1.40 2.21 2.33
C LYS A 112 -0.78 3.20 1.36
N PHE A 113 -0.59 4.45 1.78
CA PHE A 113 0.05 5.47 0.98
C PHE A 113 1.52 5.10 0.68
N SER A 114 2.27 4.64 1.68
CA SER A 114 3.64 4.21 1.50
C SER A 114 3.78 3.00 0.56
N MET A 115 2.86 2.04 0.59
CA MET A 115 2.82 0.95 -0.39
C MET A 115 2.62 1.47 -1.82
N MET A 116 1.74 2.44 -2.01
CA MET A 116 1.52 3.08 -3.32
C MET A 116 2.80 3.81 -3.78
N VAL A 117 3.44 4.58 -2.90
CA VAL A 117 4.70 5.27 -3.20
C VAL A 117 5.81 4.28 -3.58
N LYS A 118 5.94 3.15 -2.87
CA LYS A 118 6.91 2.09 -3.23
C LYS A 118 6.63 1.54 -4.63
N LYS A 119 5.36 1.18 -4.92
CA LYS A 119 4.96 0.69 -6.25
C LYS A 119 5.28 1.67 -7.38
N TYR A 120 5.11 2.97 -7.13
CA TYR A 120 5.49 4.02 -8.06
C TYR A 120 7.01 4.05 -8.30
N LEU A 121 7.81 4.05 -7.24
CA LEU A 121 9.28 4.07 -7.34
C LEU A 121 9.82 2.82 -8.06
N ASP A 122 9.29 1.64 -7.74
CA ASP A 122 9.67 0.38 -8.38
C ASP A 122 9.39 0.40 -9.90
N LYS A 123 8.29 1.05 -10.33
CA LYS A 123 7.98 1.20 -11.76
C LYS A 123 8.91 2.22 -12.43
N MET A 124 9.21 3.34 -11.78
CA MET A 124 10.10 4.36 -12.35
C MET A 124 11.53 3.84 -12.53
N GLN A 125 12.01 2.98 -11.63
CA GLN A 125 13.33 2.33 -11.76
C GLN A 125 13.39 1.31 -12.90
N LYS A 126 12.29 0.60 -13.19
CA LYS A 126 12.23 -0.37 -14.31
C LYS A 126 12.13 0.28 -15.69
N ASN A 127 11.85 1.59 -15.76
CA ASN A 127 11.72 2.35 -17.00
C ASN A 127 12.97 3.20 -17.31
N MET A 128 14.02 3.13 -16.47
CA MET A 128 15.36 3.66 -16.73
C MET A 128 16.28 2.53 -17.20
#